data_AF-A0A383B1D6-F1
#
_entry.id   AF-A0A383B1D6-F1
#
_cell.length_a   1.000
_cell.length_b   1.000
_cell.length_c   1.000
_cell.angle_alpha   90.00
_cell.angle_beta   90.00
_cell.angle_gamma   90.00
#
_symmetry.space_group_name_H-M   'P 1'
#
loop_
_entity.id
_entity.type
_entity.pdbx_description
1 polymer ?
#
loop_
_entity_poly.entity_id
_entity_poly.type
_entity_poly.pdbx_seq_one_letter_code
_entity_poly.pdbx_strand_id
1 'polypeptide(L)'
;MKDGEENEQQGAEFLQNLHKTSDRFIQTSYNGNFRKNYAGKGLIYDETRDAFTSRQPFPSWSLNEDTCLWTPPIPLPEDEKVYDWDEDTGSWVVLD
;
A
#
# COMPACT_ATOMS: atom_id res chain seq x y z
N MET A 1 12.56 -20.15 17.04
CA MET A 1 12.58 -19.91 15.58
C MET A 1 13.12 -21.18 14.95
N LYS A 2 12.38 -21.80 14.04
CA LYS A 2 12.95 -22.83 13.18
C LYS A 2 13.78 -22.10 12.12
N ASP A 3 14.99 -22.61 11.87
CA ASP A 3 15.86 -22.03 10.85
C ASP A 3 15.17 -22.10 9.48
N GLY A 4 14.96 -20.95 8.84
CA GLY A 4 14.43 -20.86 7.47
C GLY A 4 12.92 -20.92 7.28
N GLU A 5 12.10 -21.10 8.32
CA GLU A 5 10.63 -21.00 8.22
C GLU A 5 10.17 -19.68 8.87
N GLU A 6 10.07 -18.62 8.07
CA GLU A 6 9.45 -17.37 8.53
C GLU A 6 7.97 -17.62 8.83
N ASN A 7 7.60 -17.38 10.08
CA ASN A 7 6.22 -17.50 10.55
C ASN A 7 5.80 -16.14 11.11
N GLU A 8 4.79 -15.52 10.48
CA GLU A 8 4.30 -14.18 10.84
C GLU A 8 3.95 -14.07 12.33
N GLN A 9 3.29 -15.08 12.90
CA GLN A 9 2.90 -15.09 14.31
C GLN A 9 4.14 -15.07 15.22
N GLN A 10 5.16 -15.88 14.94
CA GLN A 10 6.40 -15.89 15.72
C GLN A 10 7.15 -14.55 15.63
N GLY A 11 7.16 -13.94 14.43
CA GLY A 11 7.75 -12.62 14.23
C GLY A 11 7.00 -11.53 15.01
N ALA A 12 5.68 -11.54 14.95
CA ALA A 12 4.84 -10.59 15.69
C ALA A 12 5.02 -10.72 17.21
N GLU A 13 5.03 -11.95 17.74
CA GLU A 13 5.27 -12.23 19.16
C GLU A 13 6.66 -11.77 19.61
N PHE A 14 7.68 -11.96 18.78
CA PHE A 14 9.03 -11.46 19.07
C PHE A 14 9.04 -9.94 19.21
N LEU A 15 8.42 -9.21 18.29
CA LEU A 15 8.36 -7.75 18.31
C LEU A 15 7.54 -7.21 19.48
N GLN A 16 6.41 -7.82 19.78
CA GLN A 16 5.59 -7.50 20.97
C GLN A 16 6.41 -7.66 22.26
N ASN A 17 7.14 -8.76 22.39
CA ASN A 17 7.99 -9.03 23.55
C ASN A 17 9.21 -8.08 23.64
N LEU A 18 9.80 -7.72 22.50
CA LEU A 18 10.94 -6.80 22.42
C LEU A 18 10.54 -5.38 22.82
N HIS A 19 9.42 -4.89 22.29
CA HIS A 19 8.94 -3.53 22.52
C HIS A 19 8.00 -3.39 23.74
N LYS A 20 7.68 -4.51 24.42
CA LYS A 20 6.74 -4.56 25.56
C LYS A 20 5.39 -3.93 25.20
N THR A 21 4.87 -4.29 24.04
CA THR A 21 3.62 -3.78 23.49
C THR A 21 2.67 -4.92 23.11
N SER A 22 1.38 -4.60 22.99
CA SER A 22 0.35 -5.46 22.39
C SER A 22 -0.02 -5.02 20.96
N ASP A 23 0.82 -4.18 20.34
CA ASP A 23 0.59 -3.71 18.98
C ASP A 23 0.52 -4.87 17.98
N ARG A 24 -0.26 -4.65 16.91
CA ARG A 24 -0.36 -5.61 15.81
C ARG A 24 0.77 -5.38 14.81
N PHE A 25 1.63 -6.38 14.67
CA PHE A 25 2.64 -6.42 13.63
C PHE A 25 2.13 -7.28 12.47
N ILE A 26 2.18 -6.73 11.26
CA ILE A 26 1.80 -7.43 10.03
C ILE A 26 3.06 -7.60 9.19
N GLN A 27 3.32 -8.82 8.74
CA GLN A 27 4.49 -9.11 7.91
C GLN A 27 4.29 -8.57 6.49
N THR A 28 5.33 -8.03 5.87
CA THR A 28 5.30 -7.52 4.50
C THR A 28 6.45 -8.11 3.68
N SER A 29 6.30 -8.19 2.35
CA SER A 29 7.33 -8.72 1.46
C SER A 29 7.73 -7.73 0.37
N TYR A 30 9.04 -7.52 0.20
CA TYR A 30 9.56 -6.64 -0.85
C TYR A 30 9.38 -7.21 -2.26
N ASN A 31 9.15 -8.52 -2.39
CA ASN A 31 9.02 -9.22 -3.67
C ASN A 31 7.58 -9.62 -4.02
N GLY A 32 6.58 -9.23 -3.22
CA GLY A 32 5.17 -9.51 -3.50
C GLY A 32 4.79 -11.00 -3.48
N ASN A 33 5.63 -11.88 -2.91
CA ASN A 33 5.33 -13.31 -2.82
C ASN A 33 4.12 -13.64 -1.92
N PHE A 34 3.77 -12.73 -1.00
CA PHE A 34 2.55 -12.78 -0.20
C PHE A 34 2.12 -11.35 0.12
N ARG A 35 0.79 -11.12 0.19
CA ARG A 35 0.14 -9.80 0.16
C ARG A 35 0.40 -9.05 -1.15
N LYS A 36 -0.59 -8.28 -1.61
CA LYS A 36 -0.50 -7.64 -2.95
C LYS A 36 0.59 -6.56 -3.04
N ASN A 37 0.80 -5.79 -1.97
CA ASN A 37 1.64 -4.60 -1.97
C ASN A 37 2.60 -4.60 -0.78
N TYR A 38 3.77 -3.97 -0.93
CA TYR A 38 4.70 -3.78 0.18
C TYR A 38 4.22 -2.67 1.12
N ALA A 39 4.43 -2.84 2.43
CA ALA A 39 4.16 -1.81 3.42
C ALA A 39 5.06 -0.57 3.21
N GLY A 40 4.46 0.60 3.21
CA GLY A 40 5.12 1.89 3.11
C GLY A 40 4.60 2.87 4.15
N LYS A 41 5.36 3.93 4.42
CA LYS A 41 4.92 4.98 5.35
C LYS A 41 3.62 5.61 4.84
N GLY A 42 2.58 5.61 5.67
CA GLY A 42 1.25 6.17 5.33
C GLY A 42 0.27 5.17 4.71
N LEU A 43 0.71 3.93 4.40
CA LEU A 43 -0.20 2.87 3.98
C LEU A 43 -0.94 2.27 5.18
N ILE A 44 -2.10 1.67 4.89
CA ILE A 44 -2.94 0.93 5.81
C ILE A 44 -3.04 -0.50 5.32
N TYR A 45 -3.06 -1.46 6.24
CA TYR A 45 -3.32 -2.85 5.91
C TYR A 45 -4.83 -3.08 5.80
N ASP A 46 -5.29 -3.49 4.62
CA ASP A 46 -6.64 -3.95 4.35
C ASP A 46 -6.69 -5.49 4.49
N GLU A 47 -7.31 -5.95 5.57
CA GLU A 47 -7.45 -7.38 5.88
C GLU A 47 -8.36 -8.13 4.91
N THR A 48 -9.35 -7.45 4.33
CA THR A 48 -10.30 -8.10 3.41
C THR A 48 -9.60 -8.43 2.09
N ARG A 49 -8.70 -7.55 1.66
CA ARG A 49 -7.99 -7.66 0.39
C ARG A 49 -6.58 -8.23 0.51
N ASP A 50 -6.13 -8.47 1.75
CA ASP A 50 -4.77 -8.87 2.12
C ASP A 50 -3.70 -8.00 1.43
N ALA A 51 -3.83 -6.68 1.60
CA ALA A 51 -3.00 -5.71 0.89
C ALA A 51 -2.65 -4.50 1.75
N PHE A 52 -1.45 -3.98 1.59
CA PHE A 52 -1.12 -2.63 2.03
C PHE A 52 -1.59 -1.63 0.96
N THR A 53 -2.45 -0.70 1.32
CA THR A 53 -3.00 0.28 0.38
C THR A 53 -3.00 1.66 1.02
N SER A 54 -2.90 2.70 0.19
CA SER A 54 -3.05 4.07 0.68
C SER A 54 -4.52 4.35 0.94
N ARG A 55 -4.81 5.41 1.71
CA ARG A 55 -6.14 6.01 1.65
C ARG A 55 -6.42 6.48 0.21
N GLN A 56 -7.69 6.56 -0.14
CA GLN A 56 -8.14 7.12 -1.41
C GLN A 56 -7.49 8.51 -1.61
N PRO A 57 -6.65 8.70 -2.66
CA PRO A 57 -5.98 9.96 -2.90
C PRO A 57 -6.96 11.07 -3.25
N PHE A 58 -7.92 10.75 -4.13
CA PHE A 58 -8.97 11.66 -4.60
C PHE A 58 -10.31 10.93 -4.74
N PRO A 59 -11.45 11.60 -4.50
CA PRO A 59 -12.78 10.99 -4.63
C PRO A 59 -13.07 10.35 -5.99
N SER A 60 -12.56 10.93 -7.08
CA SER A 60 -12.74 10.40 -8.44
C SER A 60 -11.94 9.13 -8.74
N TRP A 61 -10.94 8.80 -7.93
CA TRP A 61 -10.09 7.63 -8.13
C TRP A 61 -10.78 6.38 -7.60
N SER A 62 -10.65 5.28 -8.34
CA SER A 62 -11.24 3.99 -7.99
C SER A 62 -10.16 2.98 -7.61
N LEU A 63 -10.41 2.16 -6.59
CA LEU A 63 -9.50 1.10 -6.20
C LEU A 63 -9.58 -0.04 -7.23
N ASN A 64 -8.45 -0.41 -7.82
CA ASN A 64 -8.35 -1.64 -8.59
C ASN A 64 -8.34 -2.80 -7.59
N GLU A 65 -9.40 -3.61 -7.57
CA GLU A 65 -9.55 -4.71 -6.62
C GLU A 65 -8.50 -5.82 -6.78
N ASP A 66 -7.95 -6.00 -7.98
CA ASP A 66 -6.93 -7.01 -8.25
C ASP A 66 -5.57 -6.60 -7.69
N THR A 67 -5.17 -5.33 -7.86
CA THR A 67 -3.86 -4.81 -7.45
C THR A 67 -3.89 -4.06 -6.11
N CYS A 68 -5.07 -3.65 -5.65
CA CYS A 68 -5.28 -2.77 -4.50
C CYS A 68 -4.55 -1.42 -4.61
N LEU A 69 -4.36 -0.95 -5.84
CA LEU A 69 -3.84 0.37 -6.18
C LEU A 69 -4.97 1.28 -6.65
N TRP A 70 -4.87 2.56 -6.29
CA TRP A 70 -5.82 3.57 -6.74
C TRP A 70 -5.54 3.95 -8.19
N THR A 71 -6.58 3.95 -9.02
CA THR A 71 -6.50 4.29 -10.43
C THR A 71 -7.27 5.57 -10.70
N PRO A 72 -6.67 6.56 -11.37
CA PRO A 72 -7.37 7.77 -11.83
C PRO A 72 -8.40 7.41 -12.93
N PRO A 73 -9.46 8.22 -13.11
CA PRO A 73 -10.42 8.01 -14.19
C PRO A 73 -9.83 8.31 -15.58
N ILE A 74 -8.81 9.17 -15.65
CA ILE A 74 -8.08 9.50 -16.88
C ILE A 74 -6.62 9.07 -16.72
N PRO A 75 -6.06 8.28 -17.67
CA PRO A 75 -4.65 7.90 -17.63
C PRO A 75 -3.71 9.09 -17.59
N LEU A 76 -2.62 8.97 -16.83
CA LEU A 76 -1.52 9.95 -16.84
C LEU A 76 -0.92 10.02 -18.26
N PRO A 77 -0.64 11.21 -18.82
CA PRO A 77 0.02 11.34 -20.12
C PRO A 77 1.39 10.66 -20.16
N GLU A 78 1.71 10.01 -21.27
CA GLU A 78 3.00 9.34 -21.51
C GLU A 78 4.02 10.30 -22.17
N ASP A 79 4.30 11.43 -21.53
CA ASP A 79 5.37 12.35 -21.92
C ASP A 79 6.38 12.58 -20.79
N GLU A 80 7.42 13.39 -21.04
CA GLU A 80 8.47 13.66 -20.05
C GLU A 80 8.09 14.73 -19.01
N LYS A 81 6.82 15.16 -18.97
CA LYS A 81 6.37 16.19 -18.03
C LYS A 81 5.91 15.58 -16.72
N VAL A 82 5.94 16.40 -15.68
CA VAL A 82 5.38 16.05 -14.37
C VAL A 82 3.96 16.62 -14.30
N TYR A 83 3.03 15.84 -13.77
CA TYR A 83 1.64 16.27 -13.59
C TYR A 83 1.18 16.08 -12.15
N ASP A 84 0.23 16.91 -11.75
CA ASP A 84 -0.62 16.69 -10.58
C ASP A 84 -2.07 16.50 -11.04
N TRP A 85 -2.87 15.80 -10.23
CA TRP A 85 -4.29 15.58 -10.52
C TRP A 85 -5.13 16.71 -9.95
N ASP A 86 -5.83 17.46 -10.82
CA ASP A 86 -6.82 18.44 -10.41
C ASP A 86 -8.18 17.76 -10.30
N GLU A 87 -8.66 17.56 -9.08
CA GLU A 87 -9.95 16.93 -8.78
C GLU A 87 -11.14 17.81 -9.17
N ASP A 88 -11.00 19.14 -9.11
CA ASP A 88 -12.10 20.05 -9.40
C ASP A 88 -12.38 20.09 -10.91
N THR A 89 -11.34 20.01 -11.74
CA THR A 89 -11.49 19.94 -13.21
C THR A 89 -11.54 18.51 -13.74
N GLY A 90 -11.14 17.52 -12.93
CA GLY A 90 -11.07 16.11 -13.32
C GLY A 90 -10.01 15.85 -14.40
N SER A 91 -8.85 16.49 -14.31
CA SER A 91 -7.80 16.42 -15.33
C SER A 91 -6.38 16.55 -14.76
N TRP A 92 -5.39 16.08 -15.51
CA TRP A 92 -3.98 16.28 -15.18
C TRP A 92 -3.51 17.71 -15.52
N VAL A 93 -2.84 18.35 -14.58
CA VAL A 93 -2.23 19.69 -14.72
C VAL A 93 -0.72 19.55 -14.67
N VAL A 94 -0.02 20.13 -15.66
CA VAL A 94 1.45 20.12 -15.70
C VAL A 94 2.00 20.92 -14.52
N LEU A 95 2.98 20.35 -13.82
CA LEU A 95 3.80 21.06 -12.84
C LEU A 95 5.02 21.65 -13.55
N ASP A 96 5.19 22.96 -13.46
CA ASP A 96 6.36 23.71 -13.96
C ASP A 96 7.49 23.80 -12.91
#